data_AF-A0A6P3QTK4-F1
#
_entry.id   AF-A0A6P3QTK4-F1
#
_cell.length_a   1.000
_cell.length_b   1.000
_cell.length_c   1.000
_cell.angle_alpha   90.00
_cell.angle_beta   90.00
_cell.angle_gamma   90.00
#
_symmetry.space_group_name_H-M   'P 1'
#
loop_
_entity.id
_entity.type
_entity.pdbx_description
1 polymer ?
#
loop_
_entity_poly.entity_id
_entity_poly.type
_entity_poly.pdbx_seq_one_letter_code
_entity_poly.pdbx_strand_id
1 'polypeptide(L)'
;MQRALTSILRLTRPWRPLQARGCSSVGATGVPEIQVHALAGRDQGITEIIMNRPHARNALGKVLVSELLEAVAQLREDRQVRVLLFRSGVKGVFCAGADLKEREQMNEVEVGVFVQRLRGLMDEIGGTQRLPRCLGVALAKELIFTGRRLSGEQAQALRLVNHAVAQNEEGNAAYHRARELAQEILPQAPTAVRLSKVAIDRGMEVDIASGMAIEGICYAQNIPTRDRLEGMAAFKEKRPPRFVGK
;
A
#
# COMPACT_ATOMS: atom_id res chain seq x y z
N MET A 1 -31.49 -30.84 0.29
CA MET A 1 -30.41 -30.02 -0.30
C MET A 1 -29.98 -28.92 0.68
N GLN A 2 -29.33 -29.29 1.79
CA GLN A 2 -28.98 -28.33 2.85
C GLN A 2 -27.72 -28.74 3.64
N ARG A 3 -26.69 -29.24 2.94
CA ARG A 3 -25.41 -29.68 3.55
C ARG A 3 -24.18 -29.41 2.68
N ALA A 4 -24.02 -28.20 2.15
CA ALA A 4 -22.84 -27.85 1.34
C ALA A 4 -22.31 -26.42 1.56
N LEU A 5 -22.42 -25.85 2.77
CA LEU A 5 -21.92 -24.49 3.07
C LEU A 5 -21.27 -24.35 4.47
N THR A 6 -20.45 -25.32 4.88
CA THR A 6 -19.77 -25.27 6.20
C THR A 6 -18.35 -25.85 6.19
N SER A 7 -17.49 -25.42 5.26
CA SER A 7 -16.08 -25.87 5.26
C SER A 7 -15.04 -24.85 4.75
N ILE A 8 -15.16 -23.56 5.10
CA ILE A 8 -14.03 -22.59 4.97
C ILE A 8 -13.82 -21.83 6.29
N LEU A 9 -13.96 -22.54 7.42
CA LEU A 9 -13.63 -22.02 8.74
C LEU A 9 -12.89 -23.11 9.50
N ARG A 10 -11.55 -23.12 9.41
CA ARG A 10 -10.57 -23.55 10.42
C ARG A 10 -9.22 -23.90 9.77
N LEU A 11 -8.37 -22.89 9.63
CA LEU A 11 -6.94 -22.99 9.92
C LEU A 11 -6.50 -21.65 10.51
N THR A 12 -7.04 -21.32 11.69
CA THR A 12 -6.52 -20.23 12.52
C THR A 12 -5.15 -20.67 13.03
N ARG A 13 -4.07 -20.27 12.36
CA ARG A 13 -2.76 -20.22 13.03
C ARG A 13 -2.92 -19.27 14.23
N PRO A 14 -2.48 -19.66 15.43
CA PRO A 14 -2.56 -18.77 16.58
C PRO A 14 -1.73 -17.52 16.30
N TRP A 15 -2.37 -16.36 16.41
CA TRP A 15 -1.76 -15.05 16.35
C TRP A 15 -0.72 -14.92 17.46
N ARG A 16 0.54 -14.64 17.10
CA ARG A 16 1.59 -14.25 18.04
C ARG A 16 1.79 -12.74 17.91
N PRO A 17 1.83 -11.98 19.02
CA PRO A 17 2.14 -10.57 18.98
C PRO A 17 3.52 -10.36 18.38
N LEU A 18 3.67 -9.35 17.53
CA LEU A 18 4.95 -8.87 16.98
C LEU A 18 5.81 -8.32 18.13
N GLN A 19 6.44 -9.21 18.90
CA GLN A 19 7.69 -8.86 19.56
C GLN A 19 8.74 -8.74 18.46
N ALA A 20 9.53 -7.68 18.50
CA ALA A 20 10.68 -7.45 17.62
C ALA A 20 11.50 -8.73 17.45
N ARG A 21 11.25 -9.47 16.37
CA ARG A 21 12.05 -10.62 15.94
C ARG A 21 12.08 -10.58 14.43
N GLY A 22 13.28 -10.43 13.88
CA GLY A 22 13.53 -10.53 12.45
C GLY A 22 12.91 -11.81 11.90
N CYS A 23 12.26 -11.69 10.75
CA CYS A 23 11.85 -12.83 9.95
C CYS A 23 13.11 -13.54 9.45
N SER A 24 13.45 -14.67 10.05
CA SER A 24 14.36 -15.65 9.47
C SER A 24 13.54 -16.76 8.83
N SER A 25 13.24 -16.59 7.54
CA SER A 25 13.12 -17.74 6.65
C SER A 25 14.52 -18.31 6.44
N VAL A 26 14.63 -19.63 6.57
CA VAL A 26 15.89 -20.37 6.46
C VAL A 26 16.41 -20.22 5.03
N GLY A 27 17.51 -19.46 4.86
CA GLY A 27 18.21 -19.38 3.57
C GLY A 27 18.96 -18.11 3.19
N ALA A 28 19.41 -17.23 4.10
CA ALA A 28 20.51 -16.28 3.82
C ALA A 28 21.01 -15.62 5.11
N THR A 29 22.33 -15.56 5.30
CA THR A 29 23.03 -14.90 6.41
C THR A 29 23.03 -13.37 6.29
N GLY A 30 21.88 -12.75 6.00
CA GLY A 30 21.75 -11.31 5.73
C GLY A 30 20.56 -10.66 6.41
N VAL A 31 20.62 -9.33 6.57
CA VAL A 31 19.47 -8.50 6.98
C VAL A 31 18.41 -8.56 5.86
N PRO A 32 17.10 -8.74 6.16
CA PRO A 32 16.05 -8.73 5.15
C PRO A 32 16.06 -7.48 4.27
N GLU A 33 15.79 -7.64 2.98
CA GLU A 33 15.68 -6.53 2.01
C GLU A 33 14.38 -5.74 2.21
N ILE A 34 13.34 -6.38 2.77
CA ILE A 34 12.10 -5.78 3.22
C ILE A 34 11.96 -5.89 4.74
N GLN A 35 11.74 -4.75 5.39
CA GLN A 35 11.46 -4.68 6.83
C GLN A 35 10.04 -4.15 7.05
N VAL A 36 9.33 -4.74 8.00
CA VAL A 36 7.98 -4.32 8.40
C VAL A 36 8.00 -3.81 9.83
N HIS A 37 7.54 -2.58 10.06
CA HIS A 37 7.54 -1.96 11.38
C HIS A 37 6.18 -1.34 11.71
N ALA A 38 5.47 -1.91 12.69
CA ALA A 38 4.25 -1.33 13.23
C ALA A 38 4.61 -0.22 14.24
N LEU A 39 4.08 0.98 14.02
CA LEU A 39 4.32 2.12 14.91
C LEU A 39 3.44 2.04 16.18
N ALA A 40 3.92 2.67 17.25
CA ALA A 40 3.29 2.66 18.56
C ALA A 40 2.88 4.08 19.01
N GLY A 41 2.18 4.17 20.16
CA GLY A 41 1.76 5.44 20.75
C GLY A 41 0.76 6.18 19.85
N ARG A 42 1.02 7.45 19.57
CA ARG A 42 0.14 8.30 18.73
C ARG A 42 0.02 7.82 17.28
N ASP A 43 0.94 6.95 16.85
CA ASP A 43 0.99 6.39 15.49
C ASP A 43 0.44 4.96 15.43
N GLN A 44 -0.18 4.47 16.51
CA GLN A 44 -0.75 3.14 16.54
C GLN A 44 -1.76 2.94 15.39
N GLY A 45 -1.54 1.89 14.60
CA GLY A 45 -2.30 1.59 13.39
C GLY A 45 -1.59 1.99 12.09
N ILE A 46 -0.47 2.72 12.17
CA ILE A 46 0.43 2.93 11.03
C ILE A 46 1.45 1.79 11.00
N THR A 47 1.61 1.16 9.84
CA THR A 47 2.67 0.18 9.59
C THR A 47 3.56 0.66 8.46
N GLU A 48 4.86 0.49 8.60
CA GLU A 48 5.85 0.80 7.57
C GLU A 48 6.32 -0.47 6.86
N ILE A 49 6.43 -0.40 5.54
CA ILE A 49 7.26 -1.29 4.72
C ILE A 49 8.48 -0.49 4.28
N ILE A 50 9.66 -1.00 4.59
CA ILE A 50 10.95 -0.35 4.36
C ILE A 50 11.76 -1.22 3.39
N MET A 51 12.04 -0.70 2.21
CA MET A 51 12.99 -1.31 1.27
C MET A 51 14.41 -0.93 1.66
N ASN A 52 15.25 -1.91 1.94
CA ASN A 52 16.61 -1.73 2.44
C ASN A 52 17.64 -2.61 1.71
N ARG A 53 17.80 -2.35 0.41
CA ARG A 53 18.78 -3.01 -0.47
C ARG A 53 19.76 -1.97 -1.04
N PRO A 54 20.64 -1.39 -0.19
CA PRO A 54 21.48 -0.24 -0.56
C PRO A 54 22.44 -0.55 -1.72
N HIS A 55 23.06 -1.73 -1.72
CA HIS A 55 24.02 -2.14 -2.75
C HIS A 55 23.43 -2.19 -4.16
N ALA A 56 22.12 -2.37 -4.27
CA ALA A 56 21.38 -2.41 -5.55
C ALA A 56 20.42 -1.23 -5.72
N ARG A 57 20.51 -0.17 -4.89
CA ARG A 57 19.62 1.00 -4.95
C ARG A 57 18.12 0.62 -4.92
N ASN A 58 17.76 -0.36 -4.08
CA ASN A 58 16.41 -0.92 -4.02
C ASN A 58 15.86 -1.38 -5.38
N ALA A 59 16.72 -1.86 -6.29
CA ALA A 59 16.26 -2.49 -7.51
C ALA A 59 15.41 -3.73 -7.19
N LEU A 60 14.34 -3.90 -7.98
CA LEU A 60 13.35 -4.97 -7.86
C LEU A 60 13.95 -6.28 -8.36
N GLY A 61 14.73 -6.94 -7.51
CA GLY A 61 15.27 -8.29 -7.71
C GLY A 61 14.34 -9.38 -7.16
N LYS A 62 14.69 -10.65 -7.38
CA LYS A 62 13.90 -11.83 -6.96
C LYS A 62 13.62 -11.87 -5.46
N VAL A 63 14.62 -11.55 -4.63
CA VAL A 63 14.51 -11.57 -3.16
C VAL A 63 13.59 -10.46 -2.68
N LEU A 64 13.92 -9.19 -2.97
CA LEU A 64 13.09 -8.02 -2.63
C LEU A 64 11.62 -8.21 -3.03
N VAL A 65 11.35 -8.65 -4.27
CA VAL A 65 9.98 -8.85 -4.76
C VAL A 65 9.26 -9.94 -3.97
N SER A 66 9.93 -11.04 -3.64
CA SER A 66 9.33 -12.14 -2.89
C SER A 66 9.05 -11.76 -1.44
N GLU A 67 10.01 -11.12 -0.75
CA GLU A 67 9.80 -10.62 0.62
C GLU A 67 8.69 -9.57 0.68
N LEU A 68 8.59 -8.70 -0.33
CA LEU A 68 7.54 -7.69 -0.41
C LEU A 68 6.16 -8.33 -0.61
N LEU A 69 6.06 -9.40 -1.42
CA LEU A 69 4.81 -10.14 -1.64
C LEU A 69 4.34 -10.77 -0.33
N GLU A 70 5.27 -11.41 0.39
CA GLU A 70 4.98 -12.03 1.68
C GLU A 70 4.53 -10.98 2.72
N ALA A 71 5.24 -9.86 2.80
CA ALA A 71 4.88 -8.77 3.71
C ALA A 71 3.48 -8.21 3.42
N VAL A 72 3.16 -7.92 2.15
CA VAL A 72 1.85 -7.39 1.76
C VAL A 72 0.74 -8.42 1.99
N ALA A 73 0.98 -9.70 1.70
CA ALA A 73 0.02 -10.77 1.95
C ALA A 73 -0.32 -10.91 3.44
N GLN A 74 0.68 -10.81 4.32
CA GLN A 74 0.48 -10.83 5.77
C GLN A 74 -0.32 -9.63 6.25
N LEU A 75 0.02 -8.42 5.79
CA LEU A 75 -0.63 -7.18 6.21
C LEU A 75 -2.08 -7.06 5.72
N ARG A 76 -2.44 -7.73 4.62
CA ARG A 76 -3.82 -7.77 4.10
C ARG A 76 -4.80 -8.38 5.12
N GLU A 77 -4.33 -9.34 5.92
CA GLU A 77 -5.14 -10.01 6.96
C GLU A 77 -5.06 -9.31 8.32
N ASP A 78 -4.16 -8.33 8.49
CA ASP A 78 -3.98 -7.63 9.77
C ASP A 78 -5.00 -6.51 9.95
N ARG A 79 -5.99 -6.77 10.80
CA ARG A 79 -7.06 -5.81 11.14
C ARG A 79 -6.58 -4.60 11.93
N GLN A 80 -5.39 -4.66 12.55
CA GLN A 80 -4.78 -3.54 13.28
C GLN A 80 -4.22 -2.48 12.33
N VAL A 81 -3.86 -2.85 11.10
CA VAL A 81 -3.35 -1.90 10.11
C VAL A 81 -4.47 -0.97 9.69
N ARG A 82 -4.23 0.32 9.90
CA ARG A 82 -5.08 1.44 9.50
C ARG A 82 -4.51 2.16 8.28
N VAL A 83 -3.19 2.37 8.27
CA VAL A 83 -2.46 3.00 7.18
C VAL A 83 -1.14 2.25 6.96
N LEU A 84 -0.76 2.06 5.71
CA LEU A 84 0.50 1.43 5.32
C LEU A 84 1.38 2.47 4.62
N LEU A 85 2.58 2.71 5.14
CA LEU A 85 3.59 3.59 4.55
C LEU A 85 4.65 2.76 3.84
N PHE A 86 4.87 3.02 2.54
CA PHE A 86 6.00 2.45 1.80
C PHE A 86 7.13 3.47 1.75
N ARG A 87 8.32 3.10 2.22
CA ARG A 87 9.50 3.96 2.16
C ARG A 87 10.77 3.20 1.87
N SER A 88 11.84 3.94 1.65
CA SER A 88 13.19 3.41 1.55
C SER A 88 13.94 3.59 2.88
N GLY A 89 14.81 2.63 3.18
CA GLY A 89 15.87 2.76 4.18
C GLY A 89 17.19 3.29 3.61
N VAL A 90 17.24 3.52 2.29
CA VAL A 90 18.45 3.93 1.54
C VAL A 90 18.39 5.43 1.25
N LYS A 91 19.37 6.19 1.76
CA LYS A 91 19.43 7.65 1.56
C LYS A 91 19.49 8.01 0.08
N GLY A 92 18.64 8.95 -0.34
CA GLY A 92 18.60 9.48 -1.72
C GLY A 92 18.03 8.54 -2.78
N VAL A 93 17.53 7.35 -2.40
CA VAL A 93 17.01 6.36 -3.34
C VAL A 93 15.71 5.80 -2.83
N PHE A 94 14.62 5.89 -3.60
CA PHE A 94 13.39 5.16 -3.31
C PHE A 94 13.47 3.73 -3.85
N CYS A 95 13.50 3.58 -5.18
CA CYS A 95 13.62 2.33 -5.93
C CYS A 95 14.16 2.65 -7.32
N ALA A 96 15.17 1.91 -7.79
CA ALA A 96 15.77 2.10 -9.11
C ALA A 96 15.00 1.43 -10.26
N GLY A 97 13.89 0.74 -9.98
CA GLY A 97 13.13 -0.05 -10.96
C GLY A 97 13.64 -1.48 -11.05
N ALA A 98 13.56 -2.09 -12.24
CA ALA A 98 13.96 -3.48 -12.45
C ALA A 98 15.46 -3.70 -12.15
N ASP A 99 15.80 -4.86 -11.57
CA ASP A 99 17.19 -5.27 -11.42
C ASP A 99 17.74 -5.78 -12.76
N LEU A 100 18.49 -4.92 -13.47
CA LEU A 100 19.03 -5.25 -14.79
C LEU A 100 20.11 -6.35 -14.74
N LYS A 101 20.82 -6.52 -13.61
CA LYS A 101 21.86 -7.56 -13.48
C LYS A 101 21.23 -8.94 -13.34
N GLU A 102 20.18 -9.05 -12.53
CA GLU A 102 19.40 -10.29 -12.46
C GLU A 102 18.68 -10.55 -13.79
N ARG A 103 18.21 -9.48 -14.44
CA ARG A 103 17.44 -9.57 -15.69
C ARG A 103 18.26 -10.09 -16.87
N GLU A 104 19.55 -9.76 -16.92
CA GLU A 104 20.51 -10.24 -17.93
C GLU A 104 20.72 -11.76 -17.85
N GLN A 105 20.57 -12.34 -16.66
CA GLN A 105 20.78 -13.77 -16.42
C GLN A 105 19.51 -14.62 -16.63
N MET A 106 18.35 -13.99 -16.91
CA MET A 106 17.07 -14.67 -17.09
C MET A 106 16.81 -14.99 -18.56
N ASN A 107 16.36 -16.21 -18.85
CA ASN A 107 15.76 -16.53 -20.16
C ASN A 107 14.33 -15.96 -20.28
N GLU A 108 13.78 -15.88 -21.50
CA GLU A 108 12.47 -15.26 -21.79
C GLU A 108 11.30 -15.80 -20.94
N VAL A 109 11.31 -17.09 -20.61
CA VAL A 109 10.26 -17.70 -19.77
C VAL A 109 10.38 -17.20 -18.34
N GLU A 110 11.59 -17.17 -17.79
CA GLU A 110 11.85 -16.68 -16.43
C GLU A 110 11.49 -15.20 -16.30
N VAL A 111 11.67 -14.41 -17.35
CA VAL A 111 11.19 -13.03 -17.41
C VAL A 111 9.68 -12.98 -17.26
N GLY A 112 8.96 -13.76 -18.07
CA GLY A 112 7.50 -13.76 -18.08
C GLY A 112 6.97 -14.06 -16.69
N VAL A 113 7.50 -15.09 -16.06
CA VAL A 113 7.15 -15.48 -14.68
C VAL A 113 7.51 -14.38 -13.69
N PHE A 114 8.70 -13.78 -13.79
CA PHE A 114 9.12 -12.70 -12.89
C PHE A 114 8.22 -11.47 -13.00
N VAL A 115 7.92 -11.02 -14.23
CA VAL A 115 7.04 -9.87 -14.47
C VAL A 115 5.62 -10.15 -14.00
N GLN A 116 5.11 -11.37 -14.19
CA GLN A 116 3.80 -11.78 -13.65
C GLN A 116 3.78 -11.71 -12.12
N ARG A 117 4.82 -12.23 -11.45
CA ARG A 117 4.96 -12.13 -9.98
C ARG A 117 5.03 -10.68 -9.51
N LEU A 118 5.83 -9.86 -10.19
CA LEU A 118 5.95 -8.43 -9.90
C LEU A 118 4.61 -7.70 -10.05
N ARG A 119 3.81 -8.03 -11.07
CA ARG A 119 2.45 -7.48 -11.24
C ARG A 119 1.47 -7.90 -10.13
N GLY A 120 1.75 -8.99 -9.40
CA GLY A 120 0.93 -9.45 -8.28
C GLY A 120 1.15 -8.72 -6.95
N LEU A 121 2.15 -7.83 -6.85
CA LEU A 121 2.53 -7.15 -5.60
C LEU A 121 1.54 -6.07 -5.14
N MET A 122 1.33 -5.10 -6.01
CA MET A 122 0.25 -4.14 -5.94
C MET A 122 -0.57 -4.44 -7.18
N ASP A 123 -1.90 -4.40 -7.11
CA ASP A 123 -2.86 -4.90 -8.11
C ASP A 123 -2.63 -4.44 -9.57
N GLU A 124 -1.59 -3.67 -9.89
CA GLU A 124 -0.86 -3.66 -11.16
C GLU A 124 0.46 -2.86 -11.02
N ILE A 125 1.61 -3.33 -11.51
CA ILE A 125 2.69 -2.41 -11.93
C ILE A 125 2.45 -2.13 -13.42
N GLY A 126 1.75 -1.02 -13.69
CA GLY A 126 1.17 -0.71 -14.99
C GLY A 126 1.32 0.76 -15.36
N GLY A 127 2.55 1.23 -15.55
CA GLY A 127 2.82 2.64 -15.88
C GLY A 127 2.04 3.12 -17.11
N THR A 128 1.87 2.27 -18.12
CA THR A 128 1.09 2.56 -19.34
C THR A 128 -0.41 2.66 -19.13
N GLN A 129 -0.95 2.22 -17.99
CA GLN A 129 -2.37 2.32 -17.64
C GLN A 129 -2.63 3.39 -16.59
N ARG A 130 -1.79 3.47 -15.56
CA ARG A 130 -1.95 4.42 -14.46
C ARG A 130 -1.49 5.82 -14.79
N LEU A 131 -0.36 5.98 -15.47
CA LEU A 131 0.16 7.31 -15.79
C LEU A 131 -0.82 8.13 -16.65
N PRO A 132 -1.47 7.57 -17.69
CA PRO A 132 -2.51 8.29 -18.43
C PRO A 132 -3.75 8.62 -17.62
N ARG A 133 -4.16 7.77 -16.66
CA ARG A 133 -5.29 8.05 -15.75
C ARG A 133 -4.96 9.17 -14.75
N CYS A 134 -3.70 9.32 -14.38
CA CYS A 134 -3.24 10.40 -13.50
C CYS A 134 -3.04 11.73 -14.23
N LEU A 135 -2.41 11.71 -15.42
CA LEU A 135 -1.88 12.91 -16.09
C LEU A 135 -2.59 13.26 -17.40
N GLY A 136 -3.51 12.41 -17.86
CA GLY A 136 -4.03 12.46 -19.23
C GLY A 136 -3.11 11.77 -20.24
N VAL A 137 -3.69 11.34 -21.36
CA VAL A 137 -3.00 10.52 -22.38
C VAL A 137 -1.82 11.24 -23.03
N ALA A 138 -1.96 12.53 -23.35
CA ALA A 138 -0.94 13.28 -24.07
C ALA A 138 0.36 13.41 -23.26
N LEU A 139 0.26 13.89 -22.03
CA LEU A 139 1.42 14.07 -21.15
C LEU A 139 2.04 12.73 -20.75
N ALA A 140 1.23 11.69 -20.50
CA ALA A 140 1.76 10.36 -20.23
C ALA A 140 2.58 9.81 -21.41
N LYS A 141 2.14 10.00 -22.66
CA LYS A 141 2.92 9.63 -23.85
C LYS A 141 4.23 10.42 -23.93
N GLU A 142 4.20 11.73 -23.69
CA GLU A 142 5.41 12.56 -23.68
C GLU A 142 6.44 12.03 -22.68
N LEU A 143 6.02 11.77 -21.43
CA LEU A 143 6.92 11.27 -20.38
C LEU A 143 7.45 9.86 -20.69
N ILE A 144 6.59 8.95 -21.16
CA ILE A 144 6.99 7.57 -21.49
C ILE A 144 7.94 7.54 -22.68
N PHE A 145 7.66 8.29 -23.75
CA PHE A 145 8.47 8.27 -24.96
C PHE A 145 9.82 8.96 -24.78
N THR A 146 9.88 10.01 -23.97
CA THR A 146 11.13 10.75 -23.74
C THR A 146 11.97 10.18 -22.60
N GLY A 147 11.38 9.39 -21.69
CA GLY A 147 12.06 8.96 -20.47
C GLY A 147 12.48 10.12 -19.56
N ARG A 148 11.83 11.30 -19.70
CA ARG A 148 12.20 12.52 -18.97
C ARG A 148 12.15 12.29 -17.46
N ARG A 149 13.21 12.71 -16.77
CA ARG A 149 13.26 12.74 -15.30
C ARG A 149 12.61 14.01 -14.79
N LEU A 150 11.85 13.88 -13.70
CA LEU A 150 11.18 14.99 -13.02
C LEU A 150 11.77 15.19 -11.63
N SER A 151 11.89 16.45 -11.21
CA SER A 151 12.03 16.83 -9.79
C SER A 151 10.72 16.61 -9.02
N GLY A 152 10.77 16.69 -7.69
CA GLY A 152 9.57 16.58 -6.85
C GLY A 152 8.57 17.70 -7.15
N GLU A 153 9.05 18.93 -7.32
CA GLU A 153 8.26 20.11 -7.62
C GLU A 153 7.56 20.00 -8.98
N GLN A 154 8.29 19.54 -10.01
CA GLN A 154 7.70 19.26 -11.32
C GLN A 154 6.66 18.14 -11.24
N ALA A 155 6.94 17.07 -10.50
CA ALA A 155 5.98 15.98 -10.31
C ALA A 155 4.69 16.47 -9.62
N GLN A 156 4.80 17.36 -8.62
CA GLN A 156 3.63 17.97 -7.97
C GLN A 156 2.88 18.91 -8.93
N ALA A 157 3.58 19.75 -9.68
CA ALA A 157 2.97 20.68 -10.63
C ALA A 157 2.16 19.93 -11.71
N LEU A 158 2.63 18.76 -12.13
CA LEU A 158 1.92 17.87 -13.06
C LEU A 158 0.84 17.02 -12.39
N ARG A 159 0.71 17.06 -11.05
CA ARG A 159 -0.17 16.18 -10.25
C ARG A 159 0.17 14.68 -10.32
N LEU A 160 1.43 14.36 -10.61
CA LEU A 160 1.94 12.99 -10.46
C LEU A 160 2.07 12.61 -8.98
N VAL A 161 2.33 13.59 -8.12
CA VAL A 161 2.30 13.45 -6.66
C VAL A 161 1.44 14.57 -6.05
N ASN A 162 0.85 14.30 -4.88
CA ASN A 162 0.02 15.29 -4.18
C ASN A 162 0.85 16.32 -3.39
N HIS A 163 2.04 15.94 -2.94
CA HIS A 163 2.91 16.78 -2.12
C HIS A 163 4.38 16.62 -2.53
N ALA A 164 5.08 17.74 -2.71
CA ALA A 164 6.52 17.85 -2.71
C ALA A 164 6.93 18.67 -1.47
N VAL A 165 8.02 18.27 -0.84
CA VAL A 165 8.52 18.90 0.38
C VAL A 165 10.01 19.15 0.23
N ALA A 166 10.49 20.28 0.75
CA ALA A 166 11.91 20.56 0.84
C ALA A 166 12.60 19.47 1.68
N GLN A 167 13.72 18.96 1.18
CA GLN A 167 14.43 17.88 1.85
C GLN A 167 15.13 18.39 3.11
N ASN A 168 15.03 17.62 4.20
CA ASN A 168 15.71 17.90 5.46
C ASN A 168 17.10 17.22 5.52
N GLU A 169 17.90 17.54 6.53
CA GLU A 169 19.28 17.02 6.68
C GLU A 169 19.33 15.48 6.79
N GLU A 170 18.32 14.90 7.44
CA GLU A 170 18.16 13.45 7.62
C GLU A 170 17.77 12.73 6.31
N GLY A 171 17.26 13.44 5.32
CA GLY A 171 16.86 12.88 4.02
C GLY A 171 15.51 12.15 4.03
N ASN A 172 14.65 12.43 4.99
CA ASN A 172 13.39 11.74 5.25
C ASN A 172 12.17 12.69 5.30
N ALA A 173 12.26 13.92 4.77
CA ALA A 173 11.17 14.91 4.83
C ALA A 173 9.86 14.38 4.23
N ALA A 174 9.93 13.67 3.09
CA ALA A 174 8.76 13.05 2.48
C ALA A 174 8.09 11.99 3.38
N TYR A 175 8.89 11.26 4.17
CA TYR A 175 8.37 10.32 5.16
C TYR A 175 7.64 11.05 6.30
N HIS A 176 8.19 12.15 6.81
CA HIS A 176 7.51 12.96 7.82
C HIS A 176 6.15 13.46 7.32
N ARG A 177 6.10 13.99 6.09
CA ARG A 177 4.84 14.43 5.49
C ARG A 177 3.85 13.28 5.29
N ALA A 178 4.32 12.09 4.89
CA ALA A 178 3.48 10.91 4.76
C ALA A 178 2.92 10.44 6.11
N ARG A 179 3.72 10.51 7.18
CA ARG A 179 3.30 10.17 8.54
C ARG A 179 2.27 11.15 9.09
N GLU A 180 2.42 12.45 8.83
CA GLU A 180 1.39 13.45 9.16
C GLU A 180 0.06 13.13 8.49
N LEU A 181 0.08 12.86 7.18
CA LEU A 181 -1.13 12.48 6.45
C LEU A 181 -1.75 11.18 7.00
N ALA A 182 -0.92 10.21 7.38
CA ALA A 182 -1.39 8.99 8.02
C ALA A 182 -2.08 9.29 9.37
N GLN A 183 -1.55 10.21 10.16
CA GLN A 183 -2.16 10.67 11.43
C GLN A 183 -3.50 11.37 11.21
N GLU A 184 -3.71 12.04 10.07
CA GLU A 184 -5.02 12.62 9.71
C GLU A 184 -6.06 11.53 9.39
N ILE A 185 -5.63 10.36 8.90
CA ILE A 185 -6.50 9.22 8.56
C ILE A 185 -6.85 8.38 9.79
N LEU A 186 -5.94 8.24 10.76
CA LEU A 186 -6.13 7.37 11.94
C LEU A 186 -7.47 7.58 12.70
N PRO A 187 -7.95 8.81 12.93
CA PRO A 187 -9.18 9.08 13.67
C PRO A 187 -10.46 8.72 12.91
N GLN A 188 -10.39 8.43 11.61
CA GLN A 188 -11.56 8.07 10.81
C GLN A 188 -12.06 6.67 11.13
N ALA A 189 -13.30 6.32 10.77
CA ALA A 189 -13.84 4.98 11.00
C ALA A 189 -13.15 3.94 10.09
N PRO A 190 -12.47 2.90 10.63
CA PRO A 190 -11.70 1.95 9.84
C PRO A 190 -12.48 1.30 8.70
N THR A 191 -13.70 0.85 9.00
CA THR A 191 -14.56 0.17 8.02
C THR A 191 -15.00 1.11 6.91
N ALA A 192 -15.36 2.35 7.27
CA ALA A 192 -15.74 3.37 6.29
C ALA A 192 -14.59 3.73 5.35
N VAL A 193 -13.37 3.93 5.87
CA VAL A 193 -12.18 4.22 5.05
C VAL A 193 -11.88 3.07 4.07
N ARG A 194 -11.90 1.82 4.57
CA ARG A 194 -11.66 0.63 3.72
C ARG A 194 -12.69 0.51 2.60
N LEU A 195 -13.97 0.65 2.93
CA LEU A 195 -15.06 0.54 1.96
C LEU A 195 -15.09 1.71 0.98
N SER A 196 -14.75 2.93 1.42
CA SER A 196 -14.62 4.10 0.54
C SER A 196 -13.51 3.87 -0.49
N LYS A 197 -12.37 3.32 -0.05
CA LYS A 197 -11.30 2.93 -0.98
C LYS A 197 -11.79 1.90 -2.01
N VAL A 198 -12.50 0.85 -1.59
CA VAL A 198 -13.06 -0.15 -2.52
C VAL A 198 -14.05 0.48 -3.50
N ALA A 199 -14.94 1.35 -3.03
CA ALA A 199 -15.92 2.03 -3.87
C ALA A 199 -15.25 2.91 -4.93
N ILE A 200 -14.22 3.68 -4.55
CA ILE A 200 -13.46 4.52 -5.48
C ILE A 200 -12.66 3.66 -6.45
N ASP A 201 -11.83 2.74 -5.96
CA ASP A 201 -10.91 1.95 -6.78
C ASP A 201 -11.67 1.07 -7.80
N ARG A 202 -12.82 0.51 -7.41
CA ARG A 202 -13.64 -0.33 -8.29
C ARG A 202 -14.63 0.46 -9.13
N GLY A 203 -15.24 1.49 -8.57
CA GLY A 203 -16.23 2.34 -9.25
C GLY A 203 -15.62 3.13 -10.41
N MET A 204 -14.36 3.55 -10.30
CA MET A 204 -13.65 4.28 -11.36
C MET A 204 -13.32 3.43 -12.59
N GLU A 205 -13.38 2.10 -12.50
CA GLU A 205 -13.08 1.18 -13.61
C GLU A 205 -14.35 0.63 -14.28
N VAL A 206 -15.53 1.18 -13.95
CA VAL A 206 -16.82 0.80 -14.55
C VAL A 206 -17.61 2.05 -14.98
N ASP A 207 -18.75 1.86 -15.65
CA ASP A 207 -19.65 2.97 -15.94
C ASP A 207 -20.28 3.54 -14.65
N ILE A 208 -20.79 4.78 -14.74
CA ILE A 208 -21.31 5.49 -13.57
C ILE A 208 -22.45 4.76 -12.85
N ALA A 209 -23.33 4.05 -13.58
CA ALA A 209 -24.45 3.35 -12.96
C ALA A 209 -23.96 2.12 -12.18
N SER A 210 -23.02 1.35 -12.75
CA SER A 210 -22.34 0.27 -12.05
C SER A 210 -21.52 0.79 -10.85
N GLY A 211 -20.85 1.94 -11.00
CA GLY A 211 -20.11 2.59 -9.91
C GLY A 211 -21.01 2.98 -8.73
N MET A 212 -22.18 3.58 -9.01
CA MET A 212 -23.18 3.89 -7.99
C MET A 212 -23.72 2.63 -7.30
N ALA A 213 -23.87 1.52 -8.02
CA ALA A 213 -24.27 0.24 -7.42
C ALA A 213 -23.19 -0.30 -6.46
N ILE A 214 -21.91 -0.22 -6.85
CA ILE A 214 -20.77 -0.58 -5.98
C ILE A 214 -20.75 0.29 -4.73
N GLU A 215 -20.94 1.61 -4.88
CA GLU A 215 -21.04 2.54 -3.75
C GLU A 215 -22.17 2.13 -2.80
N GLY A 216 -23.36 1.81 -3.33
CA GLY A 216 -24.50 1.36 -2.54
C GLY A 216 -24.20 0.09 -1.72
N ILE A 217 -23.51 -0.89 -2.31
CA ILE A 217 -23.07 -2.12 -1.62
C ILE A 217 -22.07 -1.80 -0.51
N CYS A 218 -21.11 -0.92 -0.77
CA CYS A 218 -20.13 -0.48 0.22
C CYS A 218 -20.79 0.30 1.35
N TYR A 219 -21.73 1.18 1.04
CA TYR A 219 -22.48 1.95 2.03
C TYR A 219 -23.33 1.03 2.92
N ALA A 220 -24.04 0.04 2.33
CA ALA A 220 -24.86 -0.90 3.07
C ALA A 220 -24.07 -1.68 4.14
N GLN A 221 -22.79 -1.99 3.88
CA GLN A 221 -21.91 -2.64 4.86
C GLN A 221 -21.51 -1.72 6.03
N ASN A 222 -21.53 -0.40 5.85
CA ASN A 222 -21.29 0.55 6.94
C ASN A 222 -22.50 0.72 7.87
N ILE A 223 -23.72 0.53 7.39
CA ILE A 223 -24.97 0.74 8.17
C ILE A 223 -25.01 -0.06 9.48
N PRO A 224 -24.72 -1.38 9.52
CA PRO A 224 -24.82 -2.16 10.75
C PRO A 224 -23.61 -2.02 11.68
N THR A 225 -22.62 -1.17 11.36
CA THR A 225 -21.40 -1.04 12.17
C THR A 225 -21.66 -0.31 13.49
N ARG A 226 -20.91 -0.70 14.53
CA ARG A 226 -20.85 0.04 15.80
C ARG A 226 -20.22 1.40 15.61
N ASP A 227 -19.25 1.51 14.70
CA ASP A 227 -18.59 2.78 14.39
C ASP A 227 -19.58 3.83 13.88
N ARG A 228 -20.57 3.45 13.06
CA ARG A 228 -21.64 4.39 12.65
C ARG A 228 -22.42 4.93 13.85
N LEU A 229 -22.82 4.04 14.77
CA LEU A 229 -23.56 4.43 15.98
C LEU A 229 -22.71 5.34 16.88
N GLU A 230 -21.43 5.01 17.06
CA GLU A 230 -20.48 5.82 17.81
C GLU A 230 -20.28 7.20 17.17
N GLY A 231 -20.19 7.29 15.84
CA GLY A 231 -20.09 8.57 15.13
C GLY A 231 -21.29 9.47 15.41
N MET A 232 -22.50 8.90 15.38
CA MET A 232 -23.74 9.64 15.72
C MET A 232 -23.78 10.08 17.19
N ALA A 233 -23.38 9.19 18.11
CA ALA A 233 -23.34 9.49 19.54
C ALA A 233 -22.31 10.58 19.87
N ALA A 234 -21.09 10.45 19.34
CA ALA A 234 -20.01 11.42 19.51
C ALA A 234 -20.39 12.80 18.98
N PHE A 235 -21.07 12.86 17.83
CA PHE A 235 -21.60 14.11 17.28
C PHE A 235 -22.64 14.76 18.20
N LYS A 236 -23.62 13.98 18.68
CA LYS A 236 -24.65 14.46 19.62
C LYS A 236 -24.04 14.97 20.93
N GLU A 237 -23.01 14.29 21.42
CA GLU A 237 -22.29 14.59 22.67
C GLU A 237 -21.17 15.63 22.50
N LYS A 238 -20.91 16.10 21.27
CA LYS A 238 -19.83 17.05 20.92
C LYS A 238 -18.45 16.63 21.41
N ARG A 239 -18.14 15.33 21.30
CA ARG A 239 -16.83 14.76 21.64
C ARG A 239 -16.18 14.08 20.43
N PRO A 240 -14.85 13.86 20.44
CA PRO A 240 -14.21 13.03 19.43
C PRO A 240 -14.77 11.59 19.44
N PRO A 241 -15.01 10.97 18.26
CA PRO A 241 -15.45 9.59 18.18
C PRO A 241 -14.32 8.61 18.50
N ARG A 242 -14.68 7.43 19.01
CA ARG A 242 -13.78 6.32 19.33
C ARG A 242 -14.11 5.08 18.49
N PHE A 243 -13.65 5.09 17.24
CA PHE A 243 -13.90 3.99 16.31
C PHE A 243 -13.03 2.76 16.60
N VAL A 244 -13.62 1.57 16.43
CA VAL A 244 -13.01 0.27 16.73
C VAL A 244 -12.99 -0.69 15.53
N GLY A 245 -13.59 -0.32 14.40
CA GLY A 245 -13.60 -1.12 13.17
C GLY A 245 -14.59 -2.27 13.22
N LYS A 246 -15.71 -2.06 13.90
CA LYS A 246 -16.77 -3.05 14.12
C LYS A 246 -18.13 -2.41 13.93
#